data_AF-C3ZTL1-F1
#
_entry.id   AF-C3ZTL1-F1
#
_cell.length_a   1.000
_cell.length_b   1.000
_cell.length_c   1.000
_cell.angle_alpha   90.00
_cell.angle_beta   90.00
_cell.angle_gamma   90.00
#
_symmetry.space_group_name_H-M   'P 1'
#
loop_
_entity.id
_entity.type
_entity.pdbx_description
1 polymer ?
#
loop_
_entity_poly.entity_id
_entity_poly.type
_entity_poly.pdbx_seq_one_letter_code
_entity_poly.pdbx_strand_id
1 'polypeptide(L)'
;MGRDFTTEDEELDLLTQQALEVVCAAILILLERQAEEQLPGGKYWQPSEAEQQKSQHVPTTNVVSERDFAVLNNLVRSKPNASSLSCEAYIMWLNNQTSMWLDNLDAEEKERHMAYARTHAASIHAKFLEKKQKIKEQRLEALLKKQKEKEDKKQKARQRKVALTEKVLKMGGVWKTAEEVDERVGSLNREQEKLEAVKNQLQFHKKVLNSEGNKELFQMTITRPGRGRHVFSCSEKISHLKEVISKNVTHSTDINSESEEEDEEREYVTLKEPEARTVQGIHETQNKKLQAETEKREVNRQKLSLPDYLKDPSKLVGCKIRQKFNTKDQDGNKVQTWYTGTVTEMMDGAQDPKDTEYLIVYDDENEKDEVYNLLSDLEKGELIVLNSD
;
A
#
# COMPACT_ATOMS: atom_id res chain seq x y z
N MET A 1 -37.28 38.89 8.62
CA MET A 1 -37.24 37.64 7.85
C MET A 1 -36.05 36.84 8.35
N GLY A 2 -36.27 36.05 9.41
CA GLY A 2 -35.28 35.08 9.88
C GLY A 2 -35.27 33.92 8.90
N ARG A 3 -34.09 33.51 8.45
CA ARG A 3 -33.92 32.28 7.67
C ARG A 3 -33.84 31.13 8.67
N ASP A 4 -34.84 30.26 8.63
CA ASP A 4 -34.78 28.93 9.24
C ASP A 4 -33.68 28.14 8.53
N PHE A 5 -32.63 27.79 9.27
CA PHE A 5 -31.52 26.90 8.85
C PHE A 5 -31.64 25.55 9.58
N THR A 6 -32.85 24.98 9.66
CA THR A 6 -33.07 23.66 10.27
C THR A 6 -33.90 22.80 9.33
N THR A 7 -33.30 22.40 8.22
CA THR A 7 -33.56 21.07 7.69
C THR A 7 -32.45 20.20 8.25
N GLU A 8 -32.67 19.68 9.46
CA GLU A 8 -31.87 18.59 10.01
C GLU A 8 -31.99 17.43 9.02
N ASP A 9 -30.91 17.17 8.29
CA ASP A 9 -30.82 16.03 7.39
C ASP A 9 -30.59 14.81 8.26
N GLU A 10 -31.69 14.24 8.78
CA GLU A 10 -31.69 13.08 9.68
C GLU A 10 -30.88 11.90 9.09
N GLU A 11 -30.82 11.79 7.77
CA GLU A 11 -30.02 10.80 7.06
C GLU A 11 -28.53 11.10 7.17
N LEU A 12 -28.12 12.36 6.97
CA LEU A 12 -26.73 12.79 7.15
C LEU A 12 -26.27 12.64 8.61
N ASP A 13 -27.12 12.96 9.58
CA ASP A 13 -26.80 12.80 11.00
C ASP A 13 -26.65 11.31 11.38
N LEU A 14 -27.53 10.44 10.86
CA LEU A 14 -27.43 8.99 11.05
C LEU A 14 -26.14 8.43 10.43
N LEU A 15 -25.79 8.86 9.21
CA LEU A 15 -24.55 8.44 8.53
C LEU A 15 -23.31 8.96 9.27
N THR A 16 -23.37 10.18 9.79
CA THR A 16 -22.28 10.78 10.59
C THR A 16 -22.07 10.02 11.90
N GLN A 17 -23.16 9.64 12.58
CA GLN A 17 -23.09 8.81 13.77
C GLN A 17 -22.47 7.44 13.47
N GLN A 18 -22.91 6.76 12.41
CA GLN A 18 -22.36 5.46 12.01
C GLN A 18 -20.88 5.56 11.63
N ALA A 19 -20.48 6.61 10.91
CA ALA A 19 -19.09 6.85 10.56
C ALA A 19 -18.22 7.08 11.81
N LEU A 20 -18.72 7.87 12.78
CA LEU A 20 -18.03 8.10 14.05
C LEU A 20 -17.91 6.80 14.86
N GLU A 21 -18.93 5.96 14.92
CA GLU A 21 -18.87 4.67 15.61
C GLU A 21 -17.79 3.76 15.00
N VAL A 22 -17.69 3.71 13.67
CA VAL A 22 -16.65 2.94 12.97
C VAL A 22 -15.25 3.52 13.23
N VAL A 23 -15.10 4.84 13.15
CA VAL A 23 -13.82 5.52 13.40
C VAL A 23 -13.38 5.33 14.86
N CYS A 24 -14.27 5.50 15.82
CA CYS A 24 -14.00 5.28 17.24
C CYS A 24 -13.65 3.82 17.51
N ALA A 25 -14.35 2.85 16.91
CA ALA A 25 -14.00 1.43 17.03
C ALA A 25 -12.59 1.14 16.47
N ALA A 26 -12.23 1.73 15.34
CA ALA A 26 -10.89 1.59 14.77
C ALA A 26 -9.81 2.23 15.65
N ILE A 27 -10.09 3.40 16.24
CA ILE A 27 -9.21 4.06 17.21
C ILE A 27 -9.04 3.19 18.45
N LEU A 28 -10.10 2.58 18.99
CA LEU A 28 -10.01 1.68 20.14
C LEU A 28 -9.12 0.48 19.86
N ILE A 29 -9.27 -0.17 18.70
CA ILE A 29 -8.39 -1.29 18.29
C ILE A 29 -6.94 -0.83 18.19
N LEU A 30 -6.70 0.37 17.66
CA LEU A 30 -5.36 0.93 17.53
C LEU A 30 -4.75 1.25 18.89
N LEU A 31 -5.53 1.84 19.81
CA LEU A 31 -5.12 2.12 21.18
C LEU A 31 -4.85 0.84 21.97
N GLU A 32 -5.70 -0.19 21.84
CA GLU A 32 -5.45 -1.49 22.48
C GLU A 32 -4.14 -2.10 22.02
N ARG A 33 -3.84 -2.03 20.73
CA ARG A 33 -2.57 -2.53 20.18
C ARG A 33 -1.38 -1.69 20.60
N GLN A 34 -1.52 -0.36 20.65
CA GLN A 34 -0.41 0.54 20.98
C GLN A 34 -0.12 0.59 22.49
N ALA A 35 -1.15 0.43 23.31
CA ALA A 35 -1.07 0.45 24.76
C ALA A 35 -1.09 -0.97 25.37
N GLU A 36 -0.85 -2.02 24.56
CA GLU A 36 -0.90 -3.42 24.97
C GLU A 36 -0.05 -3.67 26.23
N GLU A 37 1.11 -3.02 26.33
CA GLU A 37 2.00 -3.17 27.48
C GLU A 37 1.46 -2.45 28.74
N GLN A 38 0.61 -1.44 28.60
CA GLN A 38 0.04 -0.64 29.68
C GLN A 38 -1.39 -1.06 30.07
N LEU A 39 -2.03 -1.93 29.31
CA LEU A 39 -3.38 -2.45 29.56
C LEU A 39 -3.36 -3.71 30.44
N PRO A 40 -4.50 -4.13 31.04
CA PRO A 40 -4.57 -5.32 31.89
C PRO A 40 -3.90 -6.56 31.28
N GLY A 41 -2.89 -7.10 31.98
CA GLY A 41 -2.07 -8.23 31.51
C GLY A 41 -0.80 -7.83 30.75
N GLY A 42 -0.66 -6.55 30.41
CA GLY A 42 0.55 -5.95 29.87
C GLY A 42 1.67 -5.82 30.90
N LYS A 43 2.91 -5.72 30.42
CA LYS A 43 4.14 -5.66 31.21
C LYS A 43 4.15 -4.54 32.26
N TYR A 44 3.54 -3.40 31.94
CA TYR A 44 3.55 -2.18 32.74
C TYR A 44 2.20 -1.89 33.42
N TRP A 45 1.22 -2.79 33.33
CA TRP A 45 -0.07 -2.64 34.01
C TRP A 45 0.06 -2.71 35.53
N GLN A 46 0.93 -3.61 36.02
CA GLN A 46 1.30 -3.73 37.43
C GLN A 46 2.81 -3.65 37.56
N PRO A 47 3.38 -2.44 37.52
CA PRO A 47 4.82 -2.27 37.55
C PRO A 47 5.37 -2.71 38.91
N SER A 48 6.46 -3.46 38.88
CA SER A 48 7.19 -3.87 40.07
C SER A 48 7.76 -2.65 40.82
N GLU A 49 8.08 -2.81 42.10
CA GLU A 49 8.67 -1.73 42.93
C GLU A 49 9.96 -1.16 42.32
N ALA A 50 10.77 -2.02 41.68
CA ALA A 50 11.97 -1.61 40.95
C ALA A 50 11.67 -0.78 39.68
N GLU A 51 10.56 -1.05 38.99
CA GLU A 51 10.12 -0.27 37.82
C GLU A 51 9.51 1.07 38.25
N GLN A 52 8.80 1.09 39.38
CA GLN A 52 8.29 2.32 39.98
C GLN A 52 9.44 3.24 40.42
N GLN A 53 10.50 2.71 41.03
CA GLN A 53 11.68 3.51 41.38
C GLN A 53 12.38 4.06 40.13
N LYS A 54 12.45 3.30 39.03
CA LYS A 54 13.02 3.78 37.76
C LYS A 54 12.17 4.88 37.12
N SER A 55 10.85 4.82 37.25
CA SER A 55 9.95 5.80 36.65
C SER A 55 9.79 7.09 37.47
N GLN A 56 10.18 7.11 38.75
CA GLN A 56 10.14 8.32 39.60
C GLN A 56 10.93 9.51 39.02
N HIS A 57 11.96 9.25 38.23
CA HIS A 57 12.80 10.30 37.62
C HIS A 57 12.35 10.67 36.21
N VAL A 58 11.30 10.03 35.67
CA VAL A 58 10.75 10.33 34.36
C VAL A 58 9.73 11.46 34.50
N PRO A 59 9.79 12.52 33.69
CA PRO A 59 8.79 13.57 33.69
C PRO A 59 7.38 13.01 33.47
N THR A 60 6.41 13.46 34.25
CA THR A 60 5.00 13.04 34.13
C THR A 60 4.32 13.54 32.85
N THR A 61 4.94 14.50 32.16
CA THR A 61 4.44 15.10 30.92
C THR A 61 5.47 14.93 29.80
N ASN A 62 4.97 14.70 28.58
CA ASN A 62 5.77 14.60 27.36
C ASN A 62 6.27 15.98 26.83
N VAL A 63 6.01 17.07 27.56
CA VAL A 63 6.34 18.45 27.18
C VAL A 63 7.81 18.63 26.80
N VAL A 64 8.72 17.91 27.47
CA VAL A 64 10.15 17.96 27.15
C VAL A 64 10.41 17.41 25.75
N SER A 65 9.85 16.24 25.42
CA SER A 65 9.99 15.67 24.09
C SER A 65 9.34 16.51 23.00
N GLU A 66 8.16 17.07 23.25
CA GLU A 66 7.49 17.96 22.30
C GLU A 66 8.30 19.22 22.02
N ARG A 67 8.86 19.83 23.08
CA ARG A 67 9.77 20.97 22.97
C ARG A 67 11.01 20.62 22.17
N ASP A 68 11.63 19.46 22.43
CA ASP A 68 12.81 19.00 21.72
C ASP A 68 12.53 18.79 20.23
N PHE A 69 11.37 18.22 19.89
CA PHE A 69 10.92 18.09 18.50
C PHE A 69 10.64 19.43 17.85
N ALA A 70 10.01 20.39 18.56
CA ALA A 70 9.77 21.72 18.04
C ALA A 70 11.08 22.45 17.73
N VAL A 71 12.06 22.38 18.64
CA VAL A 71 13.40 22.94 18.45
C VAL A 71 14.11 22.25 17.30
N LEU A 72 14.10 20.91 17.25
CA LEU A 72 14.72 20.15 16.16
C LEU A 72 14.11 20.51 14.80
N ASN A 73 12.78 20.59 14.72
CA ASN A 73 12.07 20.96 13.50
C ASN A 73 12.49 22.36 13.02
N ASN A 74 12.57 23.32 13.94
CA ASN A 74 13.08 24.66 13.62
C ASN A 74 14.55 24.64 13.17
N LEU A 75 15.41 23.85 13.81
CA LEU A 75 16.83 23.73 13.44
C LEU A 75 17.01 23.12 12.05
N VAL A 76 16.25 22.07 11.73
CA VAL A 76 16.31 21.42 10.42
C VAL A 76 15.86 22.38 9.32
N ARG A 77 14.84 23.22 9.59
CA ARG A 77 14.36 24.24 8.65
C ARG A 77 15.30 25.43 8.50
N SER A 78 15.81 25.96 9.60
CA SER A 78 16.66 27.16 9.61
C SER A 78 18.12 26.87 9.24
N LYS A 79 18.60 25.65 9.53
CA LYS A 79 19.98 25.21 9.31
C LYS A 79 19.99 23.80 8.69
N PRO A 80 19.54 23.64 7.43
CA PRO A 80 19.43 22.34 6.78
C PRO A 80 20.78 21.62 6.61
N ASN A 81 21.88 22.37 6.56
CA ASN A 81 23.23 21.82 6.44
C ASN A 81 23.85 21.45 7.80
N ALA A 82 23.16 21.68 8.91
CA ALA A 82 23.67 21.31 10.23
C ALA A 82 23.69 19.79 10.40
N SER A 83 24.77 19.27 10.97
CA SER A 83 24.86 17.84 11.27
C SER A 83 23.88 17.48 12.40
N SER A 84 23.39 16.24 12.42
CA SER A 84 22.51 15.77 13.49
C SER A 84 23.17 15.87 14.87
N LEU A 85 24.49 15.64 14.94
CA LEU A 85 25.29 15.81 16.16
C LEU A 85 25.26 17.27 16.64
N SER A 86 25.35 18.23 15.73
CA SER A 86 25.29 19.66 16.05
C SER A 86 23.90 20.06 16.56
N CYS A 87 22.83 19.55 15.94
CA CYS A 87 21.46 19.79 16.38
C CYS A 87 21.21 19.18 17.76
N GLU A 88 21.65 17.94 18.00
CA GLU A 88 21.56 17.25 19.29
C GLU A 88 22.32 18.02 20.38
N ALA A 89 23.56 18.44 20.11
CA ALA A 89 24.34 19.24 21.04
C ALA A 89 23.66 20.57 21.41
N TYR A 90 22.99 21.22 20.44
CA TYR A 90 22.26 22.45 20.69
C TYR A 90 21.00 22.22 21.54
N ILE A 91 20.23 21.17 21.26
CA ILE A 91 19.05 20.80 22.07
C ILE A 91 19.48 20.49 23.51
N MET A 92 20.55 19.71 23.68
CA MET A 92 21.11 19.41 25.00
C MET A 92 21.59 20.68 25.72
N TRP A 93 22.22 21.61 24.99
CA TRP A 93 22.67 22.89 25.54
C TRP A 93 21.50 23.72 26.10
N LEU A 94 20.38 23.76 25.37
CA LEU A 94 19.17 24.45 25.81
C LEU A 94 18.52 23.76 27.02
N ASN A 95 18.35 22.43 26.94
CA ASN A 95 17.68 21.67 27.98
C ASN A 95 18.44 21.67 29.31
N ASN A 96 19.76 21.58 29.25
CA ASN A 96 20.61 21.59 30.43
C ASN A 96 20.92 23.00 30.93
N GLN A 97 20.39 24.04 30.27
CA GLN A 97 20.64 25.43 30.62
C GLN A 97 22.13 25.77 30.71
N THR A 98 22.94 25.16 29.84
CA THR A 98 24.40 25.19 29.94
C THR A 98 24.94 26.62 29.86
N SER A 99 24.29 27.53 29.12
CA SER A 99 24.67 28.95 29.09
C SER A 99 24.50 29.62 30.45
N MET A 100 23.33 29.46 31.09
CA MET A 100 23.07 30.04 32.42
C MET A 100 24.03 29.47 33.46
N TRP A 101 24.32 28.17 33.40
CA TRP A 101 25.31 27.54 34.27
C TRP A 101 26.72 28.13 34.05
N LEU A 102 27.17 28.27 32.79
CA LEU A 102 28.48 28.85 32.47
C LEU A 102 28.61 30.34 32.80
N ASP A 103 27.51 31.07 32.84
CA ASP A 103 27.50 32.50 33.19
C ASP A 103 27.56 32.73 34.70
N ASN A 104 27.20 31.72 35.50
CA ASN A 104 27.30 31.75 36.96
C ASN A 104 28.66 31.24 37.50
N LEU A 105 29.55 30.76 36.63
CA LEU A 105 30.88 30.30 37.02
C LEU A 105 31.92 31.43 36.98
N ASP A 106 32.95 31.29 37.82
CA ASP A 106 34.11 32.16 37.77
C ASP A 106 34.86 32.00 36.43
N ALA A 107 35.55 33.06 36.01
CA ALA A 107 36.24 33.10 34.72
C ALA A 107 37.28 31.97 34.55
N GLU A 108 37.99 31.62 35.63
CA GLU A 108 38.98 30.54 35.63
C GLU A 108 38.34 29.16 35.48
N GLU A 109 37.24 28.91 36.19
CA GLU A 109 36.52 27.64 36.10
C GLU A 109 35.81 27.48 34.75
N LYS A 110 35.24 28.57 34.22
CA LYS A 110 34.64 28.62 32.89
C LYS A 110 35.67 28.25 31.82
N GLU A 111 36.86 28.85 31.87
CA GLU A 111 37.93 28.53 30.92
C GLU A 111 38.42 27.09 31.06
N ARG A 112 38.52 26.56 32.30
CA ARG A 112 38.86 25.15 32.54
C ARG A 112 37.87 24.20 31.85
N HIS A 113 36.57 24.44 32.00
CA HIS A 113 35.53 23.60 31.37
C HIS A 113 35.53 23.74 29.83
N MET A 114 35.74 24.95 29.30
CA MET A 114 35.83 25.18 27.85
C MET A 114 37.10 24.57 27.24
N ALA A 115 38.23 24.62 27.94
CA ALA A 115 39.46 23.93 27.54
C ALA A 115 39.27 22.41 27.52
N TYR A 116 38.61 21.85 28.54
CA TYR A 116 38.24 20.44 28.58
C TYR A 116 37.33 20.04 27.40
N ALA A 117 36.29 20.83 27.12
CA ALA A 117 35.39 20.56 26.00
C ALA A 117 36.14 20.57 24.65
N ARG A 118 37.06 21.53 24.44
CA ARG A 118 37.89 21.61 23.24
C ARG A 118 38.77 20.39 23.04
N THR A 119 39.39 19.87 24.12
CA THR A 119 40.25 18.67 24.02
C THR A 119 39.46 17.40 23.75
N HIS A 120 38.21 17.32 24.24
CA HIS A 120 37.38 16.11 24.11
C HIS A 120 36.48 16.10 22.87
N ALA A 121 36.32 17.23 22.17
CA ALA A 121 35.45 17.35 21.00
C ALA A 121 35.79 16.31 19.91
N ALA A 122 37.07 16.11 19.61
CA ALA A 122 37.52 15.14 18.61
C ALA A 122 37.13 13.70 18.98
N SER A 123 37.26 13.32 20.27
CA SER A 123 36.89 11.99 20.76
C SER A 123 35.38 11.76 20.64
N ILE A 124 34.56 12.77 20.98
CA ILE A 124 33.09 12.68 20.85
C ILE A 124 32.71 12.51 19.38
N HIS A 125 33.35 13.28 18.48
CA HIS A 125 33.08 13.17 17.05
C HIS A 125 33.46 11.79 16.49
N ALA A 126 34.59 11.22 16.93
CA ALA A 126 35.00 9.86 16.56
C ALA A 126 33.97 8.81 17.03
N LYS A 127 33.51 8.88 18.28
CA LYS A 127 32.46 8.00 18.82
C LYS A 127 31.15 8.12 18.04
N PHE A 128 30.78 9.33 17.63
CA PHE A 128 29.59 9.54 16.82
C PHE A 128 29.71 8.88 15.44
N LEU A 129 30.87 9.00 14.78
CA LEU A 129 31.13 8.35 13.49
C LEU A 129 31.11 6.82 13.60
N GLU A 130 31.72 6.27 14.66
CA GLU A 130 31.68 4.83 14.95
C GLU A 130 30.24 4.33 15.14
N LYS A 131 29.43 5.04 15.93
CA LYS A 131 28.01 4.72 16.13
C LYS A 131 27.23 4.79 14.81
N LYS A 132 27.48 5.81 13.98
CA LYS A 132 26.86 5.95 12.67
C LYS A 132 27.20 4.76 11.75
N GLN A 133 28.45 4.31 11.77
CA GLN A 133 28.91 3.16 10.99
C GLN A 133 28.26 1.85 11.48
N LYS A 134 28.24 1.62 12.80
CA LYS A 134 27.60 0.45 13.41
C LYS A 134 26.11 0.37 13.06
N ILE A 135 25.39 1.50 13.09
CA ILE A 135 23.97 1.54 12.70
C ILE A 135 23.80 1.19 11.22
N LYS A 136 24.70 1.65 10.33
CA LYS A 136 24.66 1.27 8.91
C LYS A 136 24.87 -0.23 8.72
N GLU A 137 25.84 -0.82 9.41
CA GLU A 137 26.13 -2.26 9.35
C GLU A 137 24.95 -3.10 9.85
N GLN A 138 24.33 -2.71 10.97
CA GLN A 138 23.13 -3.38 11.49
C GLN A 138 21.95 -3.32 10.51
N ARG A 139 21.75 -2.16 9.86
CA ARG A 139 20.73 -2.01 8.82
C ARG A 139 21.01 -2.90 7.61
N LEU A 140 22.27 -2.99 7.20
CA LEU A 140 22.70 -3.85 6.10
C LEU A 140 22.45 -5.34 6.43
N GLU A 141 22.86 -5.79 7.61
CA GLU A 141 22.64 -7.16 8.05
C GLU A 141 21.14 -7.51 8.10
N ALA A 142 20.32 -6.62 8.65
CA ALA A 142 18.87 -6.81 8.69
C ALA A 142 18.25 -6.89 7.28
N LEU A 143 18.75 -6.09 6.33
CA LEU A 143 18.30 -6.11 4.93
C LEU A 143 18.69 -7.43 4.26
N LEU A 144 19.95 -7.85 4.38
CA LEU A 144 20.43 -9.12 3.83
C LEU A 144 19.65 -10.32 4.39
N LYS A 145 19.36 -10.30 5.70
CA LYS A 145 18.53 -11.33 6.33
C LYS A 145 17.13 -11.37 5.72
N LYS A 146 16.47 -10.21 5.55
CA LYS A 146 15.15 -10.13 4.90
C LYS A 146 15.19 -10.63 3.45
N GLN A 147 16.24 -10.30 2.70
CA GLN A 147 16.42 -10.78 1.34
C GLN A 147 16.55 -12.29 1.30
N LYS A 148 17.41 -12.87 2.14
CA LYS A 148 17.58 -14.31 2.25
C LYS A 148 16.26 -15.01 2.64
N GLU A 149 15.49 -14.45 3.56
CA GLU A 149 14.18 -14.97 3.92
C GLU A 149 13.18 -14.91 2.74
N LYS A 150 13.21 -13.85 1.92
CA LYS A 150 12.38 -13.73 0.70
C LYS A 150 12.81 -14.76 -0.34
N GLU A 151 14.11 -14.95 -0.55
CA GLU A 151 14.68 -15.96 -1.45
C GLU A 151 14.35 -17.39 -1.00
N ASP A 152 14.55 -17.71 0.27
CA ASP A 152 14.20 -19.01 0.86
C ASP A 152 12.70 -19.30 0.74
N LYS A 153 11.84 -18.29 0.95
CA LYS A 153 10.39 -18.41 0.75
C LYS A 153 10.06 -18.70 -0.71
N LYS A 154 10.67 -17.97 -1.66
CA LYS A 154 10.49 -18.20 -3.11
C LYS A 154 11.01 -19.58 -3.53
N GLN A 155 12.16 -20.01 -3.04
CA GLN A 155 12.73 -21.33 -3.33
C GLN A 155 11.83 -22.44 -2.76
N LYS A 156 11.36 -22.32 -1.53
CA LYS A 156 10.39 -23.26 -0.93
C LYS A 156 9.08 -23.28 -1.71
N ALA A 157 8.58 -22.12 -2.17
CA ALA A 157 7.38 -22.06 -3.02
C ALA A 157 7.61 -22.77 -4.36
N ARG A 158 8.75 -22.54 -5.01
CA ARG A 158 9.13 -23.22 -6.26
C ARG A 158 9.25 -24.74 -6.07
N GLN A 159 9.92 -25.19 -5.01
CA GLN A 159 10.02 -26.62 -4.66
C GLN A 159 8.64 -27.24 -4.42
N ARG A 160 7.73 -26.53 -3.75
CA ARG A 160 6.33 -26.98 -3.58
C ARG A 160 5.58 -27.08 -4.91
N LYS A 161 5.76 -26.12 -5.83
CA LYS A 161 5.16 -26.18 -7.18
C LYS A 161 5.71 -27.40 -7.94
N VAL A 162 7.02 -27.61 -7.96
CA VAL A 162 7.66 -28.77 -8.61
C VAL A 162 7.18 -30.10 -8.04
N ALA A 163 7.17 -30.25 -6.71
CA ALA A 163 6.69 -31.46 -6.04
C ALA A 163 5.21 -31.75 -6.35
N LEU A 164 4.39 -30.71 -6.48
CA LEU A 164 2.98 -30.84 -6.86
C LEU A 164 2.83 -31.26 -8.33
N THR A 165 3.61 -30.69 -9.24
CA THR A 165 3.66 -31.11 -10.65
C THR A 165 4.06 -32.57 -10.78
N GLU A 166 5.07 -33.02 -10.04
CA GLU A 166 5.50 -34.43 -10.05
C GLU A 166 4.40 -35.37 -9.55
N LYS A 167 3.67 -34.98 -8.48
CA LYS A 167 2.52 -35.74 -7.98
C LYS A 167 1.41 -35.86 -9.04
N VAL A 168 1.07 -34.76 -9.71
CA VAL A 168 0.04 -34.75 -10.76
C VAL A 168 0.47 -35.58 -11.97
N LEU A 169 1.75 -35.52 -12.34
CA LEU A 169 2.30 -36.33 -13.42
C LEU A 169 2.23 -37.84 -13.12
N LYS A 170 2.54 -38.24 -11.87
CA LYS A 170 2.38 -39.64 -11.41
C LYS A 170 0.93 -40.14 -11.45
N MET A 171 -0.05 -39.25 -11.33
CA MET A 171 -1.48 -39.57 -11.40
C MET A 171 -2.04 -39.58 -12.83
N GLY A 172 -1.17 -39.50 -13.86
CA GLY A 172 -1.59 -39.52 -15.26
C GLY A 172 -1.83 -38.14 -15.87
N GLY A 173 -1.38 -37.06 -15.20
CA GLY A 173 -1.43 -35.70 -15.72
C GLY A 173 -2.59 -34.86 -15.19
N VAL A 174 -2.76 -33.68 -15.77
CA VAL A 174 -3.80 -32.70 -15.41
C VAL A 174 -5.11 -33.09 -16.05
N TRP A 175 -6.20 -33.06 -15.27
CA TRP A 175 -7.55 -33.35 -15.77
C TRP A 175 -8.14 -32.09 -16.39
N LYS A 176 -8.47 -32.14 -17.68
CA LYS A 176 -8.85 -30.97 -18.48
C LYS A 176 -10.34 -30.84 -18.71
N THR A 177 -11.09 -31.94 -18.61
CA THR A 177 -12.54 -31.96 -18.84
C THR A 177 -13.27 -32.59 -17.66
N ALA A 178 -14.54 -32.26 -17.47
CA ALA A 178 -15.36 -32.84 -16.39
C ALA A 178 -15.56 -34.35 -16.55
N GLU A 179 -15.54 -34.85 -17.79
CA GLU A 179 -15.63 -36.28 -18.14
C GLU A 179 -14.36 -37.03 -17.75
N GLU A 180 -13.18 -36.44 -18.00
CA GLU A 180 -11.90 -37.00 -17.54
C GLU A 180 -11.82 -37.09 -16.01
N VAL A 181 -12.42 -36.14 -15.28
CA VAL A 181 -12.50 -36.21 -13.82
C VAL A 181 -13.29 -37.44 -13.39
N ASP A 182 -14.44 -37.70 -14.00
CA ASP A 182 -15.29 -38.85 -13.62
C ASP A 182 -14.63 -40.19 -13.97
N GLU A 183 -14.00 -40.28 -15.13
CA GLU A 183 -13.28 -41.49 -15.56
C GLU A 183 -12.10 -41.81 -14.64
N ARG A 184 -11.27 -40.80 -14.33
CA ARG A 184 -10.08 -40.97 -13.49
C ARG A 184 -10.43 -41.21 -12.03
N VAL A 185 -11.46 -40.56 -11.50
CA VAL A 185 -11.97 -40.83 -10.15
C VAL A 185 -12.66 -42.21 -10.08
N GLY A 186 -13.32 -42.64 -11.15
CA GLY A 186 -13.93 -43.97 -11.28
C GLY A 186 -12.89 -45.10 -11.29
N SER A 187 -11.70 -44.85 -11.85
CA SER A 187 -10.60 -45.81 -11.91
C SER A 187 -9.90 -46.08 -10.57
N LEU A 188 -10.14 -45.24 -9.55
CA LEU A 188 -9.55 -45.39 -8.22
C LEU A 188 -10.46 -46.21 -7.31
N ASN A 189 -9.91 -47.18 -6.60
CA ASN A 189 -10.71 -48.11 -5.78
C ASN A 189 -10.91 -47.62 -4.34
N ARG A 190 -9.97 -46.84 -3.78
CA ARG A 190 -10.06 -46.33 -2.40
C ARG A 190 -10.55 -44.89 -2.35
N GLU A 191 -11.49 -44.61 -1.47
CA GLU A 191 -12.05 -43.26 -1.28
C GLU A 191 -11.00 -42.24 -0.77
N GLN A 192 -10.02 -42.70 0.02
CA GLN A 192 -8.89 -41.87 0.44
C GLN A 192 -7.99 -41.47 -0.75
N GLU A 193 -7.75 -42.39 -1.68
CA GLU A 193 -6.95 -42.14 -2.89
C GLU A 193 -7.68 -41.17 -3.83
N LYS A 194 -9.01 -41.31 -3.96
CA LYS A 194 -9.87 -40.34 -4.70
C LYS A 194 -9.74 -38.94 -4.11
N LEU A 195 -9.88 -38.81 -2.79
CA LEU A 195 -9.81 -37.52 -2.12
C LEU A 195 -8.42 -36.88 -2.26
N GLU A 196 -7.35 -37.66 -2.15
CA GLU A 196 -5.99 -37.17 -2.33
C GLU A 196 -5.72 -36.74 -3.78
N ALA A 197 -6.18 -37.52 -4.76
CA ALA A 197 -6.05 -37.18 -6.18
C ALA A 197 -6.76 -35.88 -6.51
N VAL A 198 -8.04 -35.74 -6.11
CA VAL A 198 -8.84 -34.52 -6.33
C VAL A 198 -8.21 -33.32 -5.61
N LYS A 199 -7.70 -33.50 -4.38
CA LYS A 199 -7.00 -32.45 -3.64
C LYS A 199 -5.73 -31.99 -4.35
N ASN A 200 -4.92 -32.91 -4.86
CA ASN A 200 -3.70 -32.58 -5.59
C ASN A 200 -4.02 -31.85 -6.91
N GLN A 201 -5.07 -32.25 -7.64
CA GLN A 201 -5.55 -31.57 -8.83
C GLN A 201 -6.05 -30.14 -8.51
N LEU A 202 -6.90 -29.97 -7.50
CA LEU A 202 -7.36 -28.64 -7.05
C LEU A 202 -6.20 -27.72 -6.63
N GLN A 203 -5.21 -28.26 -5.91
CA GLN A 203 -4.03 -27.49 -5.54
C GLN A 203 -3.17 -27.14 -6.75
N PHE A 204 -3.09 -28.00 -7.76
CA PHE A 204 -2.33 -27.77 -8.98
C PHE A 204 -2.98 -26.65 -9.81
N HIS A 205 -4.30 -26.72 -10.01
CA HIS A 205 -5.08 -25.64 -10.62
C HIS A 205 -4.88 -24.31 -9.89
N LYS A 206 -4.91 -24.30 -8.55
CA LYS A 206 -4.69 -23.09 -7.77
C LYS A 206 -3.28 -22.52 -7.82
N LYS A 207 -2.25 -23.37 -7.62
CA LYS A 207 -0.88 -22.92 -7.31
C LYS A 207 0.06 -22.91 -8.53
N VAL A 208 -0.26 -23.70 -9.55
CA VAL A 208 0.57 -23.87 -10.75
C VAL A 208 -0.10 -23.23 -11.95
N LEU A 209 -1.40 -23.47 -12.16
CA LEU A 209 -2.15 -22.91 -13.28
C LEU A 209 -2.80 -21.56 -12.99
N ASN A 210 -2.78 -21.09 -11.73
CA ASN A 210 -3.45 -19.87 -11.28
C ASN A 210 -4.91 -19.77 -11.76
N SER A 211 -5.61 -20.91 -11.78
CA SER A 211 -6.99 -21.01 -12.26
C SER A 211 -7.94 -20.12 -11.48
N GLU A 212 -8.83 -19.44 -12.20
CA GLU A 212 -9.82 -18.53 -11.61
C GLU A 212 -10.91 -19.32 -10.84
N GLY A 213 -11.30 -18.81 -9.67
CA GLY A 213 -12.37 -19.38 -8.86
C GLY A 213 -12.44 -18.86 -7.43
N ASN A 214 -13.63 -18.96 -6.82
CA ASN A 214 -13.84 -18.59 -5.42
C ASN A 214 -12.89 -19.35 -4.49
N LYS A 215 -12.34 -18.67 -3.47
CA LYS A 215 -11.39 -19.25 -2.50
C LYS A 215 -11.92 -20.53 -1.85
N GLU A 216 -13.24 -20.65 -1.69
CA GLU A 216 -13.97 -21.80 -1.16
C GLU A 216 -13.80 -23.08 -1.99
N LEU A 217 -13.70 -22.96 -3.31
CA LEU A 217 -13.59 -24.10 -4.22
C LEU A 217 -12.30 -24.91 -3.95
N PHE A 218 -11.24 -24.20 -3.56
CA PHE A 218 -9.91 -24.78 -3.34
C PHE A 218 -9.58 -25.15 -1.88
N GLN A 219 -10.47 -24.85 -0.91
CA GLN A 219 -10.22 -25.11 0.52
C GLN A 219 -10.75 -26.48 0.95
N MET A 220 -10.01 -27.24 1.76
CA MET A 220 -10.50 -28.56 2.25
C MET A 220 -11.56 -28.45 3.35
N THR A 221 -11.63 -27.30 4.02
CA THR A 221 -12.58 -27.03 5.10
C THR A 221 -12.99 -25.57 5.05
N ILE A 222 -14.26 -25.27 5.33
CA ILE A 222 -14.71 -23.90 5.56
C ILE A 222 -15.13 -23.77 7.02
N THR A 223 -14.71 -22.67 7.65
CA THR A 223 -15.24 -22.26 8.95
C THR A 223 -16.19 -21.11 8.71
N ARG A 224 -17.49 -21.35 8.89
CA ARG A 224 -18.52 -20.30 8.78
C ARG A 224 -18.78 -19.71 10.18
N PRO A 225 -18.91 -18.39 10.31
CA PRO A 225 -19.29 -17.77 11.58
C PRO A 225 -20.60 -18.41 12.08
N GLY A 226 -20.59 -18.99 13.28
CA GLY A 226 -21.77 -19.59 13.91
C GLY A 226 -22.15 -21.04 13.52
N ARG A 227 -21.54 -21.66 12.51
CA ARG A 227 -21.86 -23.06 12.09
C ARG A 227 -20.73 -24.08 12.25
N GLY A 228 -19.62 -23.70 12.86
CA GLY A 228 -18.47 -24.60 13.08
C GLY A 228 -17.67 -24.90 11.80
N ARG A 229 -16.69 -25.82 11.91
CA ARG A 229 -15.83 -26.23 10.80
C ARG A 229 -16.54 -27.30 9.97
N HIS A 230 -16.85 -27.00 8.72
CA HIS A 230 -17.38 -27.96 7.74
C HIS A 230 -16.21 -28.56 6.93
N VAL A 231 -16.11 -29.89 6.93
CA VAL A 231 -15.15 -30.64 6.12
C VAL A 231 -15.89 -31.16 4.90
N PHE A 232 -15.42 -30.80 3.71
CA PHE A 232 -16.06 -31.22 2.47
C PHE A 232 -15.84 -32.72 2.21
N SER A 233 -16.89 -33.37 1.75
CA SER A 233 -16.89 -34.76 1.29
C SER A 233 -16.19 -34.93 -0.07
N CYS A 234 -15.87 -36.18 -0.44
CA CYS A 234 -15.20 -36.47 -1.71
C CYS A 234 -16.05 -36.06 -2.94
N SER A 235 -17.38 -36.24 -2.88
CA SER A 235 -18.32 -35.86 -3.94
C SER A 235 -18.42 -34.34 -4.14
N GLU A 236 -18.43 -33.58 -3.05
CA GLU A 236 -18.40 -32.11 -3.09
C GLU A 236 -17.09 -31.60 -3.71
N LYS A 237 -15.96 -32.26 -3.42
CA LYS A 237 -14.66 -31.89 -4.01
C LYS A 237 -14.53 -32.20 -5.50
N ILE A 238 -15.15 -33.29 -5.96
CA ILE A 238 -15.24 -33.59 -7.38
C ILE A 238 -16.06 -32.50 -8.08
N SER A 239 -17.17 -32.06 -7.47
CA SER A 239 -18.01 -30.98 -7.99
C SER A 239 -17.25 -29.65 -8.05
N HIS A 240 -16.49 -29.31 -7.02
CA HIS A 240 -15.64 -28.11 -7.01
C HIS A 240 -14.55 -28.16 -8.10
N LEU A 241 -13.94 -29.33 -8.34
CA LEU A 241 -12.93 -29.49 -9.39
C LEU A 241 -13.54 -29.31 -10.78
N LYS A 242 -14.73 -29.88 -11.03
CA LYS A 242 -15.46 -29.68 -12.29
C LYS A 242 -15.82 -28.21 -12.51
N GLU A 243 -16.26 -27.52 -11.46
CA GLU A 243 -16.57 -26.09 -11.53
C GLU A 243 -15.33 -25.26 -11.87
N VAL A 244 -14.20 -25.52 -11.22
CA VAL A 244 -12.92 -24.86 -11.54
C VAL A 244 -12.52 -25.14 -12.98
N ILE A 245 -12.58 -26.38 -13.45
CA ILE A 245 -12.24 -26.72 -14.84
C ILE A 245 -13.18 -25.98 -15.82
N SER A 246 -14.49 -26.00 -15.58
CA SER A 246 -15.48 -25.35 -16.46
C SER A 246 -15.25 -23.85 -16.63
N LYS A 247 -14.85 -23.14 -15.56
CA LYS A 247 -14.56 -21.70 -15.60
C LYS A 247 -13.26 -21.36 -16.33
N ASN A 248 -12.30 -22.28 -16.38
CA ASN A 248 -10.99 -22.05 -17.00
C ASN A 248 -10.92 -22.54 -18.46
N VAL A 249 -11.84 -23.40 -18.91
CA VAL A 249 -11.93 -23.82 -20.32
C VAL A 249 -12.44 -22.68 -21.22
N THR A 250 -13.26 -21.76 -20.70
CA THR A 250 -13.82 -20.62 -21.44
C THR A 250 -12.89 -19.42 -21.59
N HIS A 251 -11.77 -19.34 -20.86
CA HIS A 251 -10.83 -18.21 -20.88
C HIS A 251 -9.50 -18.51 -21.60
N SER A 252 -9.46 -19.51 -22.50
CA SER A 252 -8.22 -19.91 -23.19
C SER A 252 -7.65 -18.91 -24.22
N THR A 253 -8.14 -17.68 -24.31
CA THR A 253 -7.63 -16.66 -25.26
C THR A 253 -7.26 -15.29 -24.72
N ASP A 254 -7.45 -14.96 -23.45
CA ASP A 254 -7.00 -13.64 -22.94
C ASP A 254 -6.16 -13.82 -21.68
N ILE A 255 -4.85 -13.83 -21.88
CA ILE A 255 -3.86 -13.66 -20.82
C ILE A 255 -3.97 -12.20 -20.36
N ASN A 256 -4.96 -11.89 -19.52
CA ASN A 256 -4.90 -10.72 -18.67
C ASN A 256 -4.19 -11.15 -17.38
N SER A 257 -2.86 -11.04 -17.41
CA SER A 257 -1.98 -11.32 -16.26
C SER A 257 -2.11 -10.22 -15.22
N GLU A 258 -3.27 -10.14 -14.56
CA GLU A 258 -3.50 -9.26 -13.40
C GLU A 258 -3.85 -10.06 -12.13
N SER A 259 -3.34 -11.30 -12.02
CA SER A 259 -3.20 -11.89 -10.70
C SER A 259 -2.00 -11.25 -10.01
N GLU A 260 -2.29 -10.35 -9.08
CA GLU A 260 -1.42 -9.64 -8.15
C GLU A 260 -0.51 -10.58 -7.31
N GLU A 261 0.39 -11.33 -7.96
CA GLU A 261 1.74 -11.44 -7.43
C GLU A 261 2.47 -10.28 -8.11
N GLU A 262 2.58 -9.16 -7.40
CA GLU A 262 3.61 -8.17 -7.67
C GLU A 262 4.95 -8.93 -7.81
N ASP A 263 5.30 -9.27 -9.04
CA ASP A 263 6.66 -9.17 -9.51
C ASP A 263 7.02 -7.69 -9.39
N GLU A 264 7.22 -7.25 -8.14
CA GLU A 264 8.14 -6.17 -7.83
C GLU A 264 9.40 -6.54 -8.61
N GLU A 265 9.61 -5.77 -9.68
CA GLU A 265 10.85 -5.67 -10.43
C GLU A 265 12.01 -5.98 -9.49
N ARG A 266 12.85 -6.90 -9.93
CA ARG A 266 14.05 -7.29 -9.22
C ARG A 266 15.02 -6.10 -9.14
N GLU A 267 14.76 -5.16 -8.25
CA GLU A 267 15.86 -4.52 -7.53
C GLU A 267 16.38 -5.54 -6.54
N TYR A 268 17.17 -6.48 -7.06
CA TYR A 268 18.35 -6.85 -6.31
C TYR A 268 19.02 -5.54 -5.94
N VAL A 269 19.17 -5.28 -4.64
CA VAL A 269 20.12 -4.26 -4.17
C VAL A 269 21.49 -4.79 -4.57
N THR A 270 21.83 -4.61 -5.85
CA THR A 270 23.18 -4.83 -6.35
C THR A 270 24.03 -3.75 -5.71
N LEU A 271 25.22 -4.16 -5.27
CA LEU A 271 26.24 -3.36 -4.58
C LEU A 271 26.77 -2.15 -5.40
N LYS A 272 26.04 -1.65 -6.40
CA LYS A 272 26.34 -0.36 -7.02
C LYS A 272 25.79 0.75 -6.14
N GLU A 273 26.62 1.11 -5.18
CA GLU A 273 26.69 2.41 -4.52
C GLU A 273 25.39 2.88 -3.83
N PRO A 274 25.33 2.90 -2.49
CA PRO A 274 24.29 3.65 -1.78
C PRO A 274 24.33 5.17 -2.06
N GLU A 275 25.31 5.64 -2.84
CA GLU A 275 25.40 7.00 -3.38
C GLU A 275 24.61 7.17 -4.70
N ALA A 276 24.28 6.08 -5.42
CA ALA A 276 23.54 6.13 -6.68
C ALA A 276 22.02 6.35 -6.50
N ARG A 277 21.49 6.11 -5.30
CA ARG A 277 20.20 6.69 -4.89
C ARG A 277 20.46 8.02 -4.21
N THR A 278 20.77 9.03 -5.02
CA THR A 278 20.76 10.41 -4.52
C THR A 278 19.42 10.68 -3.83
N VAL A 279 19.43 11.51 -2.79
CA VAL A 279 18.21 11.98 -2.12
C VAL A 279 17.20 12.51 -3.15
N GLN A 280 17.70 13.09 -4.24
CA GLN A 280 16.93 13.48 -5.42
C GLN A 280 16.21 12.31 -6.10
N GLY A 281 16.90 11.20 -6.43
CA GLY A 281 16.24 10.04 -7.04
C GLY A 281 15.20 9.37 -6.15
N ILE A 282 15.40 9.35 -4.82
CA ILE A 282 14.39 8.87 -3.86
C ILE A 282 13.19 9.82 -3.83
N HIS A 283 13.43 11.13 -3.78
CA HIS A 283 12.39 12.15 -3.78
C HIS A 283 11.58 12.15 -5.09
N GLU A 284 12.23 12.01 -6.24
CA GLU A 284 11.58 11.88 -7.55
C GLU A 284 10.71 10.61 -7.61
N THR A 285 11.22 9.48 -7.10
CA THR A 285 10.45 8.23 -7.07
C THR A 285 9.24 8.35 -6.14
N GLN A 286 9.41 8.97 -4.97
CA GLN A 286 8.30 9.21 -4.03
C GLN A 286 7.28 10.19 -4.60
N ASN A 287 7.72 11.25 -5.29
CA ASN A 287 6.82 12.20 -5.95
C ASN A 287 6.06 11.55 -7.10
N LYS A 288 6.70 10.71 -7.93
CA LYS A 288 6.02 9.92 -8.96
C LYS A 288 4.96 9.00 -8.37
N LYS A 289 5.27 8.32 -7.25
CA LYS A 289 4.30 7.49 -6.52
C LYS A 289 3.14 8.33 -5.95
N LEU A 290 3.43 9.49 -5.39
CA LEU A 290 2.43 10.40 -4.85
C LEU A 290 1.51 10.93 -5.95
N GLN A 291 2.07 11.30 -7.11
CA GLN A 291 1.32 11.72 -8.29
C GLN A 291 0.41 10.60 -8.80
N ALA A 292 0.95 9.39 -9.00
CA ALA A 292 0.16 8.23 -9.44
C ALA A 292 -0.98 7.88 -8.47
N GLU A 293 -0.75 7.96 -7.16
CA GLU A 293 -1.78 7.73 -6.15
C GLU A 293 -2.84 8.84 -6.14
N THR A 294 -2.43 10.09 -6.36
CA THR A 294 -3.35 11.23 -6.47
C THR A 294 -4.23 11.09 -7.71
N GLU A 295 -3.65 10.74 -8.86
CA GLU A 295 -4.37 10.45 -10.10
C GLU A 295 -5.37 9.30 -9.91
N LYS A 296 -4.95 8.22 -9.25
CA LYS A 296 -5.84 7.08 -8.95
C LYS A 296 -7.04 7.50 -8.09
N ARG A 297 -6.84 8.37 -7.10
CA ARG A 297 -7.93 8.89 -6.27
C ARG A 297 -8.87 9.78 -7.08
N GLU A 298 -8.34 10.62 -7.95
CA GLU A 298 -9.15 11.47 -8.83
C GLU A 298 -9.98 10.64 -9.80
N VAL A 299 -9.39 9.63 -10.45
CA VAL A 299 -10.12 8.69 -11.31
C VAL A 299 -11.23 7.98 -10.53
N ASN A 300 -10.94 7.49 -9.33
CA ASN A 300 -11.96 6.82 -8.50
C ASN A 300 -13.08 7.77 -8.08
N ARG A 301 -12.77 9.04 -7.77
CA ARG A 301 -13.78 10.06 -7.47
C ARG A 301 -14.65 10.34 -8.69
N GLN A 302 -14.07 10.43 -9.88
CA GLN A 302 -14.81 10.69 -11.11
C GLN A 302 -15.69 9.50 -11.54
N LYS A 303 -15.26 8.26 -11.27
CA LYS A 303 -16.11 7.07 -11.46
C LYS A 303 -17.38 7.11 -10.60
N LEU A 304 -17.34 7.75 -9.43
CA LEU A 304 -18.53 7.94 -8.59
C LEU A 304 -19.54 8.92 -9.19
N SER A 305 -19.09 9.91 -9.98
CA SER A 305 -19.95 10.86 -10.69
C SER A 305 -20.44 10.37 -12.06
N LEU A 306 -19.92 9.23 -12.56
CA LEU A 306 -20.37 8.63 -13.82
C LEU A 306 -21.90 8.46 -13.93
N PRO A 307 -22.65 8.02 -12.89
CA PRO A 307 -24.10 7.92 -12.96
C PRO A 307 -24.82 9.24 -13.22
N ASP A 308 -24.24 10.37 -12.82
CA ASP A 308 -24.84 11.69 -13.02
C ASP A 308 -24.68 12.17 -14.46
N TYR A 309 -23.54 11.88 -15.08
CA TYR A 309 -23.30 12.17 -16.49
C TYR A 309 -24.04 11.20 -17.43
N LEU A 310 -24.30 9.96 -17.00
CA LEU A 310 -25.15 9.03 -17.76
C LEU A 310 -26.63 9.46 -17.76
N LYS A 311 -27.10 10.12 -16.69
CA LYS A 311 -28.46 10.67 -16.61
C LYS A 311 -28.62 11.96 -17.42
N ASP A 312 -27.58 12.78 -17.45
CA ASP A 312 -27.57 14.06 -18.16
C ASP A 312 -26.22 14.28 -18.87
N PRO A 313 -26.04 13.69 -20.08
CA PRO A 313 -24.81 13.78 -20.87
C PRO A 313 -24.40 15.21 -21.21
N SER A 314 -25.37 16.13 -21.32
CA SER A 314 -25.14 17.54 -21.66
C SER A 314 -24.32 18.29 -20.60
N LYS A 315 -24.23 17.78 -19.36
CA LYS A 315 -23.42 18.39 -18.30
C LYS A 315 -21.92 18.35 -18.57
N LEU A 316 -21.45 17.47 -19.45
CA LEU A 316 -20.04 17.42 -19.84
C LEU A 316 -19.65 18.57 -20.78
N VAL A 317 -20.62 19.17 -21.49
CA VAL A 317 -20.36 20.29 -22.40
C VAL A 317 -19.97 21.53 -21.61
N GLY A 318 -18.87 22.18 -22.01
CA GLY A 318 -18.28 23.34 -21.32
C GLY A 318 -17.38 22.97 -20.14
N CYS A 319 -17.25 21.68 -19.80
CA CYS A 319 -16.31 21.24 -18.77
C CYS A 319 -14.89 21.16 -19.33
N LYS A 320 -13.93 21.51 -18.48
CA LYS A 320 -12.52 21.21 -18.74
C LYS A 320 -12.26 19.76 -18.38
N ILE A 321 -11.48 19.05 -19.18
CA ILE A 321 -11.21 17.62 -19.02
C ILE A 321 -9.72 17.32 -19.15
N ARG A 322 -9.31 16.22 -18.55
CA ARG A 322 -8.02 15.56 -18.80
C ARG A 322 -8.27 14.15 -19.31
N GLN A 323 -7.75 13.83 -20.49
CA GLN A 323 -7.92 12.52 -21.11
C GLN A 323 -6.59 11.83 -21.34
N LYS A 324 -6.57 10.51 -21.15
CA LYS A 324 -5.38 9.68 -21.16
C LYS A 324 -5.22 9.01 -22.51
N PHE A 325 -4.10 9.27 -23.18
CA PHE A 325 -3.78 8.68 -24.47
C PHE A 325 -2.56 7.76 -24.37
N ASN A 326 -2.59 6.67 -25.14
CA ASN A 326 -1.43 5.80 -25.33
C ASN A 326 -0.58 6.35 -26.49
N THR A 327 0.44 7.13 -26.18
CA THR A 327 1.43 7.62 -27.15
C THR A 327 2.62 6.67 -27.21
N LYS A 328 3.49 6.84 -28.22
CA LYS A 328 4.79 6.17 -28.25
C LYS A 328 5.88 7.20 -27.98
N ASP A 329 6.84 6.86 -27.12
CA ASP A 329 8.04 7.68 -26.94
C ASP A 329 8.96 7.60 -28.17
N GLN A 330 10.06 8.37 -28.13
CA GLN A 330 11.07 8.42 -29.19
C GLN A 330 11.75 7.05 -29.44
N ASP A 331 11.68 6.15 -28.46
CA ASP A 331 12.25 4.80 -28.49
C ASP A 331 11.19 3.74 -28.91
N GLY A 332 9.95 4.14 -29.18
CA GLY A 332 8.86 3.28 -29.60
C GLY A 332 8.12 2.55 -28.46
N ASN A 333 8.43 2.85 -27.20
CA ASN A 333 7.70 2.31 -26.04
C ASN A 333 6.37 3.02 -25.88
N LYS A 334 5.34 2.29 -25.46
CA LYS A 334 4.03 2.87 -25.14
C LYS A 334 4.13 3.69 -23.85
N VAL A 335 3.86 4.98 -23.94
CA VAL A 335 3.78 5.89 -22.80
C VAL A 335 2.35 6.40 -22.71
N GLN A 336 1.85 6.51 -21.47
CA GLN A 336 0.53 7.07 -21.22
C GLN A 336 0.69 8.54 -20.87
N THR A 337 0.04 9.42 -21.64
CA THR A 337 0.12 10.87 -21.46
C THR A 337 -1.27 11.44 -21.27
N TRP A 338 -1.42 12.32 -20.30
CA TRP A 338 -2.66 13.05 -20.07
C TRP A 338 -2.64 14.35 -20.87
N TYR A 339 -3.67 14.57 -21.66
CA TYR A 339 -3.90 15.81 -22.39
C TYR A 339 -5.06 16.57 -21.77
N THR A 340 -4.95 17.88 -21.70
CA THR A 340 -6.00 18.75 -21.16
C THR A 340 -6.76 19.38 -22.30
N GLY A 341 -8.09 19.37 -22.23
CA GLY A 341 -8.95 19.94 -23.25
C GLY A 341 -10.27 20.43 -22.68
N THR A 342 -11.07 21.06 -23.53
CA THR A 342 -12.40 21.55 -23.19
C THR A 342 -13.43 20.90 -24.10
N VAL A 343 -14.51 20.39 -23.52
CA VAL A 343 -15.61 19.82 -24.28
C VAL A 343 -16.46 20.97 -24.84
N THR A 344 -16.53 21.11 -26.15
CA THR A 344 -17.19 22.24 -26.80
C THR A 344 -18.63 21.91 -27.18
N GLU A 345 -18.87 20.71 -27.68
CA GLU A 345 -20.18 20.30 -28.20
C GLU A 345 -20.44 18.81 -27.95
N MET A 346 -21.72 18.44 -27.91
CA MET A 346 -22.18 17.06 -27.88
C MET A 346 -22.77 16.74 -29.25
N MET A 347 -22.24 15.71 -29.92
CA MET A 347 -22.75 15.25 -31.22
C MET A 347 -24.03 14.41 -31.02
N ASP A 348 -24.86 14.32 -32.05
CA ASP A 348 -26.20 13.70 -32.00
C ASP A 348 -26.23 12.41 -31.16
N GLY A 349 -27.09 12.40 -30.14
CA GLY A 349 -27.11 11.35 -29.11
C GLY A 349 -27.39 9.97 -29.70
N ALA A 350 -26.45 9.05 -29.45
CA ALA A 350 -26.67 7.63 -29.72
C ALA A 350 -27.80 7.07 -28.85
N GLN A 351 -28.31 5.90 -29.25
CA GLN A 351 -29.42 5.22 -28.56
C GLN A 351 -29.03 4.74 -27.14
N ASP A 352 -27.72 4.57 -26.90
CA ASP A 352 -27.11 4.38 -25.58
C ASP A 352 -26.35 5.66 -25.18
N PRO A 353 -26.61 6.25 -24.00
CA PRO A 353 -25.84 7.39 -23.49
C PRO A 353 -24.32 7.16 -23.52
N LYS A 354 -23.88 5.91 -23.34
CA LYS A 354 -22.46 5.55 -23.39
C LYS A 354 -21.83 5.66 -24.76
N ASP A 355 -22.61 5.74 -25.84
CA ASP A 355 -22.12 5.89 -27.21
C ASP A 355 -22.20 7.34 -27.69
N THR A 356 -22.50 8.28 -26.79
CA THR A 356 -22.54 9.71 -27.10
C THR A 356 -21.14 10.21 -27.42
N GLU A 357 -21.00 10.83 -28.59
CA GLU A 357 -19.77 11.44 -29.04
C GLU A 357 -19.72 12.94 -28.66
N TYR A 358 -18.54 13.41 -28.30
CA TYR A 358 -18.29 14.79 -27.88
C TYR A 358 -17.17 15.40 -28.68
N LEU A 359 -17.32 16.69 -28.98
CA LEU A 359 -16.30 17.52 -29.60
C LEU A 359 -15.39 18.12 -28.54
N ILE A 360 -14.08 17.97 -28.72
CA ILE A 360 -13.06 18.40 -27.76
C ILE A 360 -12.00 19.23 -28.46
N VAL A 361 -11.61 20.32 -27.81
CA VAL A 361 -10.45 21.13 -28.19
C VAL A 361 -9.38 20.96 -27.11
N TYR A 362 -8.23 20.39 -27.46
CA TYR A 362 -7.09 20.25 -26.55
C TYR A 362 -6.25 21.52 -26.49
N ASP A 363 -5.70 21.83 -25.32
CA ASP A 363 -4.91 23.04 -25.06
C ASP A 363 -3.57 23.04 -25.82
N ASP A 364 -3.01 21.86 -26.15
CA ASP A 364 -1.67 21.69 -26.72
C ASP A 364 -1.64 21.45 -28.25
N GLU A 365 -2.79 21.14 -28.87
CA GLU A 365 -2.88 20.86 -30.31
C GLU A 365 -3.69 21.95 -31.02
N ASN A 366 -3.12 22.50 -32.10
CA ASN A 366 -3.72 23.54 -32.95
C ASN A 366 -5.19 23.25 -33.27
N GLU A 367 -6.12 23.94 -32.58
CA GLU A 367 -7.53 24.21 -32.93
C GLU A 367 -8.21 23.16 -33.84
N LYS A 368 -8.04 21.88 -33.54
CA LYS A 368 -8.73 20.81 -34.24
C LYS A 368 -9.73 20.22 -33.28
N ASP A 369 -10.98 20.36 -33.67
CA ASP A 369 -12.09 19.70 -33.03
C ASP A 369 -11.95 18.19 -33.25
N GLU A 370 -11.69 17.44 -32.19
CA GLU A 370 -11.63 15.99 -32.22
C GLU A 370 -12.86 15.38 -31.55
N VAL A 371 -13.32 14.24 -32.08
CA VAL A 371 -14.56 13.59 -31.64
C VAL A 371 -14.23 12.33 -30.84
N TYR A 372 -14.72 12.26 -29.60
CA TYR A 372 -14.46 11.13 -28.70
C TYR A 372 -15.68 10.71 -27.90
N ASN A 373 -15.70 9.43 -27.51
CA ASN A 373 -16.67 8.88 -26.58
C ASN A 373 -16.16 9.01 -25.13
N LEU A 374 -16.48 10.16 -24.53
CA LEU A 374 -15.99 10.52 -23.20
C LEU A 374 -16.58 9.68 -22.07
N LEU A 375 -17.80 9.17 -22.22
CA LEU A 375 -18.45 8.39 -21.16
C LEU A 375 -17.87 6.98 -21.04
N SER A 376 -17.49 6.35 -22.16
CA SER A 376 -16.68 5.14 -22.18
C SER A 376 -15.34 5.35 -21.47
N ASP A 377 -14.68 6.48 -21.76
CA ASP A 377 -13.35 6.77 -21.24
C ASP A 377 -13.39 7.08 -19.75
N LEU A 378 -14.46 7.72 -19.27
CA LEU A 378 -14.73 7.92 -17.84
C LEU A 378 -14.93 6.59 -17.09
N GLU A 379 -15.64 5.63 -17.69
CA GLU A 379 -15.83 4.28 -17.13
C GLU A 379 -14.51 3.50 -17.03
N LYS A 380 -13.69 3.57 -18.08
CA LYS A 380 -12.34 2.97 -18.12
C LYS A 380 -11.37 3.66 -17.17
N GLY A 381 -11.64 4.90 -16.78
CA GLY A 381 -10.75 5.72 -15.94
C GLY A 381 -9.65 6.41 -16.75
N GLU A 382 -9.92 6.64 -18.03
CA GLU A 382 -9.08 7.33 -19.00
C GLU A 382 -9.50 8.81 -19.14
N LEU A 383 -10.53 9.25 -18.42
CA LEU A 383 -11.01 10.63 -18.39
C LEU A 383 -11.14 11.16 -16.95
N ILE A 384 -10.73 12.41 -16.73
CA ILE A 384 -10.94 13.18 -15.50
C ILE A 384 -11.62 14.49 -15.88
N VAL A 385 -12.81 14.74 -15.34
CA VAL A 385 -13.48 16.05 -15.46
C VAL A 385 -12.89 17.01 -14.43
N LEU A 386 -12.38 18.14 -14.90
CA LEU A 386 -11.89 19.25 -14.09
C LEU A 386 -13.04 20.24 -13.96
N ASN A 387 -13.60 20.39 -12.75
CA ASN A 387 -14.68 21.34 -12.54
C ASN A 387 -14.25 22.74 -12.99
N SER A 388 -15.06 23.35 -13.85
CA SER A 388 -15.00 24.77 -14.15
C SER A 388 -15.62 25.50 -12.94
N ASP A 389 -14.84 26.35 -12.26
CA ASP A 389 -15.38 27.36 -11.34
C ASP A 389 -16.29 28.35 -12.08
#